data_AF-A0A7S4WCL7-F1
#
_entry.id   AF-A0A7S4WCL7-F1
#
_cell.length_a   1.000
_cell.length_b   1.000
_cell.length_c   1.000
_cell.angle_alpha   90.00
_cell.angle_beta   90.00
_cell.angle_gamma   90.00
#
_symmetry.space_group_name_H-M   'P 1'
#
loop_
_entity.id
_entity.type
_entity.pdbx_description
1 polymer ?
#
loop_
_entity_poly.entity_id
_entity_poly.type
_entity_poly.pdbx_seq_one_letter_code
_entity_poly.pdbx_strand_id
1 'polypeptide(L)'
;MATGGDADFFAAQWGLDEAARVALLQLDPETQVKVISDFSPKPGTRDVNRLFHGFIKSVRTGPHFKVAQQPVAEALEALPADAAPPGAEEKLSGQSWHVQTDTVDVEAFLNRWGLDEAAQAMMMDQPPEVQARVIGEFAPKPGTRDVNRLLHGFIRSVRTRAAPPPRSANHATVEAIARREQEEAYRHAASQALAAQEEMVVLEEPSYRYDPEDNYLVLEESVADNPQPVPYTHHRMASRGRAAWGSSAPQSSGAPGLPRFQDVPSFISHWGLDAAAQAALQQLAPDMQAKVLSDFAPKAGTRDVNRLFHGFIRSIQTTFPGQASQGGRAPDTRAPPSQQGFSGGRGSHGHSYAASMAQETYTHSRTAGGSPYGAHVSTAAYAAAPAQPAAALDPVTQTARLQAFVDHWGLDAGSVAALVELTPEMQIRVATEFAPRPHTQDINRLFRGFIRSVVGRQPRVYTIVKQEAQPEEGQGTAGTYGVYGEAYGEVAAGAPGAGHAADGFLAEDGAFNDVPPTVLADSPKRASDGNDQPPMREELDNFIRGWGLSEECLITLEGESPSVQRRVLDQFRPKPGTRDVRSLFFGFMRSLASGGGKRPRVL
;
A
#
# COMPACT_ATOMS: atom_id res chain seq x y z
N MET A 1 29.19 23.87 -35.09
CA MET A 1 29.52 22.43 -35.00
C MET A 1 30.58 22.28 -33.93
N ALA A 2 30.43 21.36 -32.98
CA ALA A 2 31.57 20.99 -32.14
C ALA A 2 32.62 20.33 -33.05
N THR A 3 33.87 20.76 -32.92
CA THR A 3 35.00 20.16 -33.64
C THR A 3 35.52 18.96 -32.83
N GLY A 4 36.20 18.00 -33.47
CA GLY A 4 36.74 16.84 -32.75
C GLY A 4 37.65 17.20 -31.56
N GLY A 5 38.32 18.37 -31.65
CA GLY A 5 39.16 18.90 -30.56
C GLY A 5 38.38 19.26 -29.29
N ASP A 6 37.09 19.60 -29.38
CA ASP A 6 36.26 19.90 -28.21
C ASP A 6 36.03 18.65 -27.35
N ALA A 7 35.82 17.50 -28.01
CA ALA A 7 35.68 16.20 -27.36
C ALA A 7 37.01 15.70 -26.75
N ASP A 8 38.13 15.90 -27.45
CA ASP A 8 39.47 15.56 -26.94
C ASP A 8 39.86 16.41 -25.72
N PHE A 9 39.62 17.72 -25.76
CA PHE A 9 39.85 18.62 -24.62
C PHE A 9 38.99 18.24 -23.42
N PHE A 10 37.70 17.99 -23.64
CA PHE A 10 36.77 17.58 -22.60
C PHE A 10 37.14 16.21 -21.97
N ALA A 11 37.59 15.25 -22.79
CA ALA A 11 38.07 13.96 -22.30
C ALA A 11 39.33 14.13 -21.43
N ALA A 12 40.29 14.96 -21.84
CA ALA A 12 41.48 15.28 -21.06
C ALA A 12 41.14 16.01 -19.74
N GLN A 13 40.21 16.98 -19.78
CA GLN A 13 39.78 17.77 -18.62
C GLN A 13 39.23 16.89 -17.49
N TRP A 14 38.45 15.86 -17.82
CA TRP A 14 37.79 14.99 -16.83
C TRP A 14 38.50 13.65 -16.59
N GLY A 15 39.63 13.41 -17.24
CA GLY A 15 40.36 12.13 -17.15
C GLY A 15 39.55 10.96 -17.70
N LEU A 16 38.81 11.19 -18.78
CA LEU A 16 38.01 10.15 -19.43
C LEU A 16 38.91 9.13 -20.14
N ASP A 17 38.52 7.87 -20.08
CA ASP A 17 39.20 6.80 -20.82
C ASP A 17 38.81 6.77 -22.30
N GLU A 18 39.53 5.96 -23.08
CA GLU A 18 39.30 5.86 -24.53
C GLU A 18 37.90 5.36 -24.87
N ALA A 19 37.29 4.50 -24.05
CA ALA A 19 35.95 4.00 -24.29
C ALA A 19 34.90 5.09 -24.04
N ALA A 20 35.10 5.93 -23.02
CA ALA A 20 34.31 7.13 -22.78
C ALA A 20 34.46 8.15 -23.92
N ARG A 21 35.69 8.40 -24.41
CA ARG A 21 35.96 9.29 -25.55
C ARG A 21 35.28 8.82 -26.84
N VAL A 22 35.43 7.55 -27.20
CA VAL A 22 34.74 6.96 -28.36
C VAL A 22 33.22 7.01 -28.20
N ALA A 23 32.69 6.77 -26.99
CA ALA A 23 31.26 6.86 -26.72
C ALA A 23 30.70 8.30 -26.86
N LEU A 24 31.51 9.33 -26.61
CA LEU A 24 31.15 10.73 -26.87
C LEU A 24 31.13 11.02 -28.38
N LEU A 25 32.18 10.64 -29.10
CA LEU A 25 32.30 10.84 -30.56
C LEU A 25 31.23 10.11 -31.38
N GLN A 26 30.63 9.04 -30.84
CA GLN A 26 29.52 8.30 -31.46
C GLN A 26 28.13 8.95 -31.26
N LEU A 27 28.01 10.04 -30.49
CA LEU A 27 26.76 10.79 -30.36
C LEU A 27 26.58 11.74 -31.54
N ASP A 28 25.34 12.10 -31.84
CA ASP A 28 25.03 13.19 -32.77
C ASP A 28 25.61 14.53 -32.27
N PRO A 29 25.97 15.47 -33.16
CA PRO A 29 26.67 16.70 -32.76
C PRO A 29 25.92 17.57 -31.75
N GLU A 30 24.58 17.56 -31.74
CA GLU A 30 23.78 18.30 -30.78
C GLU A 30 23.86 17.68 -29.39
N THR A 31 23.74 16.35 -29.31
CA THR A 31 23.94 15.59 -28.06
C THR A 31 25.37 15.68 -27.56
N GLN A 32 26.38 15.73 -28.43
CA GLN A 32 27.77 16.00 -28.01
C GLN A 32 27.89 17.34 -27.28
N VAL A 33 27.40 18.42 -27.88
CA VAL A 33 27.41 19.76 -27.25
C VAL A 33 26.69 19.74 -25.90
N LYS A 34 25.52 19.09 -25.84
CA LYS A 34 24.77 18.96 -24.57
C LYS A 34 25.52 18.16 -23.52
N VAL A 35 26.15 17.05 -23.89
CA VAL A 35 26.93 16.22 -22.95
C VAL A 35 28.17 16.96 -22.44
N ILE A 36 28.85 17.71 -23.30
CA ILE A 36 30.01 18.54 -22.96
C ILE A 36 29.60 19.70 -22.02
N SER A 37 28.45 20.33 -22.26
CA SER A 37 27.86 21.39 -21.42
C SER A 37 27.44 20.89 -20.04
N ASP A 38 26.62 19.85 -20.00
CA ASP A 38 25.83 19.50 -18.82
C ASP A 38 26.58 18.55 -17.85
N PHE A 39 27.66 17.90 -18.30
CA PHE A 39 28.41 16.95 -17.48
C PHE A 39 29.44 17.65 -16.57
N SER A 40 29.02 17.97 -15.35
CA SER A 40 29.88 18.50 -14.28
C SER A 40 29.94 17.52 -13.09
N PRO A 41 30.84 16.53 -13.07
CA PRO A 41 31.01 15.62 -11.94
C PRO A 41 31.52 16.36 -10.70
N LYS A 42 31.07 15.95 -9.51
CA LYS A 42 31.52 16.56 -8.25
C LYS A 42 33.03 16.28 -8.02
N PRO A 43 33.81 17.23 -7.49
CA PRO A 43 35.21 16.99 -7.14
C PRO A 43 35.30 15.83 -6.14
N GLY A 44 36.30 14.97 -6.32
CA GLY A 44 36.46 13.74 -5.53
C GLY A 44 35.58 12.55 -5.98
N THR A 45 34.88 12.63 -7.12
CA THR A 45 34.18 11.47 -7.69
C THR A 45 35.17 10.36 -8.03
N ARG A 46 35.04 9.20 -7.36
CA ARG A 46 36.01 8.09 -7.44
C ARG A 46 36.08 7.38 -8.80
N ASP A 47 35.06 7.52 -9.64
CA ASP A 47 34.93 6.82 -10.92
C ASP A 47 34.14 7.70 -11.91
N VAL A 48 34.87 8.59 -12.59
CA VAL A 48 34.28 9.59 -13.51
C VAL A 48 33.77 8.92 -14.79
N ASN A 49 34.50 7.93 -15.34
CA ASN A 49 34.11 7.18 -16.53
C ASN A 49 32.76 6.46 -16.38
N ARG A 50 32.54 5.79 -15.24
CA ARG A 50 31.24 5.16 -14.96
C ARG A 50 30.12 6.17 -14.78
N LEU A 51 30.39 7.34 -14.19
CA LEU A 51 29.41 8.42 -14.08
C LEU A 51 29.06 8.95 -15.48
N PHE A 52 30.07 9.16 -16.32
CA PHE A 52 29.94 9.68 -17.68
C PHE A 52 29.13 8.76 -18.59
N HIS A 53 29.43 7.45 -18.63
CA HIS A 53 28.61 6.49 -19.36
C HIS A 53 27.17 6.40 -18.82
N GLY A 54 26.99 6.57 -17.51
CA GLY A 54 25.66 6.69 -16.90
C GLY A 54 24.91 7.94 -17.38
N PHE A 55 25.61 9.05 -17.52
CA PHE A 55 25.07 10.33 -18.00
C PHE A 55 24.70 10.28 -19.49
N ILE A 56 25.61 9.82 -20.38
CA ILE A 56 25.30 9.60 -21.80
C ILE A 56 24.06 8.72 -21.97
N LYS A 57 23.98 7.61 -21.21
CA LYS A 57 22.79 6.75 -21.26
C LYS A 57 21.53 7.50 -20.82
N SER A 58 21.61 8.31 -19.76
CA SER A 58 20.49 9.13 -19.30
C SER A 58 20.03 10.18 -20.32
N VAL A 59 20.97 10.83 -21.03
CA VAL A 59 20.65 11.81 -22.08
C VAL A 59 19.94 11.12 -23.25
N ARG A 60 20.44 9.96 -23.70
CA ARG A 60 19.82 9.16 -24.78
C ARG A 60 18.46 8.56 -24.41
N THR A 61 18.18 8.29 -23.14
CA THR A 61 16.88 7.76 -22.67
C THR A 61 15.94 8.84 -22.09
N GLY A 62 16.35 10.11 -22.09
CA GLY A 62 15.59 11.18 -21.45
C GLY A 62 14.33 11.57 -22.23
N PRO A 63 13.23 11.98 -21.56
CA PRO A 63 11.97 12.33 -22.24
C PRO A 63 12.11 13.51 -23.22
N HIS A 64 13.12 14.37 -23.04
CA HIS A 64 13.43 15.47 -23.96
C HIS A 64 14.09 15.04 -25.29
N PHE A 65 14.39 13.75 -25.50
CA PHE A 65 14.96 13.26 -26.77
C PHE A 65 13.92 13.01 -27.87
N LYS A 66 12.66 13.43 -27.68
CA LYS A 66 11.63 13.41 -28.73
C LYS A 66 11.69 14.69 -29.57
N VAL A 67 12.71 14.80 -30.41
CA VAL A 67 12.76 15.80 -31.50
C VAL A 67 12.75 15.09 -32.85
N ALA A 68 11.83 15.55 -33.70
CA ALA A 68 11.57 15.20 -35.10
C ALA A 68 12.52 14.24 -35.82
N GLN A 69 12.13 12.97 -35.92
CA GLN A 69 12.23 12.27 -37.20
C GLN A 69 10.97 12.58 -38.02
N GLN A 70 10.97 13.71 -38.73
CA GLN A 70 10.02 13.92 -39.83
C GLN A 70 10.45 13.04 -41.02
N PRO A 71 9.55 12.26 -41.63
CA PRO A 71 9.85 11.59 -42.88
C PRO A 71 9.97 12.62 -44.00
N VAL A 72 11.09 12.60 -44.74
CA VAL A 72 11.23 13.29 -46.03
C VAL A 72 10.38 12.55 -47.06
N ALA A 73 9.10 12.94 -47.14
CA ALA A 73 8.09 12.34 -48.00
C ALA A 73 7.18 13.41 -48.64
N GLU A 74 7.76 14.48 -49.17
CA GLU A 74 7.03 15.51 -49.92
C GLU A 74 7.93 16.13 -51.00
N ALA A 75 8.09 15.44 -52.14
CA ALA A 75 8.85 15.94 -53.29
C ALA A 75 8.51 15.27 -54.64
N LEU A 76 7.30 14.70 -54.84
CA LEU A 76 6.90 14.21 -56.16
C LEU A 76 5.38 14.05 -56.36
N GLU A 77 4.61 15.14 -56.35
CA GLU A 77 3.22 15.07 -56.85
C GLU A 77 2.77 16.36 -57.55
N ALA A 78 2.70 16.31 -58.88
CA ALA A 78 2.14 17.36 -59.73
C ALA A 78 1.63 16.78 -61.07
N LEU A 79 0.35 16.34 -61.07
CA LEU A 79 -0.53 16.11 -62.23
C LEU A 79 -0.20 14.95 -63.20
N PRO A 80 -1.17 14.49 -64.04
CA PRO A 80 -2.63 14.57 -63.93
C PRO A 80 -3.33 13.19 -63.99
N ALA A 81 -4.64 13.18 -63.74
CA ALA A 81 -5.47 11.97 -63.84
C ALA A 81 -5.91 11.65 -65.28
N ASP A 82 -5.65 10.42 -65.74
CA ASP A 82 -6.54 9.63 -66.62
C ASP A 82 -6.13 8.14 -66.59
N ALA A 83 -6.95 7.27 -67.20
CA ALA A 83 -6.78 5.82 -67.40
C ALA A 83 -6.97 4.90 -66.17
N ALA A 84 -8.22 4.47 -65.98
CA ALA A 84 -8.54 3.25 -65.25
C ALA A 84 -8.28 1.98 -66.10
N PRO A 85 -7.83 0.87 -65.48
CA PRO A 85 -8.04 -0.48 -66.01
C PRO A 85 -8.99 -1.30 -65.09
N PRO A 86 -9.92 -2.09 -65.66
CA PRO A 86 -10.84 -2.92 -64.88
C PRO A 86 -10.28 -4.33 -64.59
N GLY A 87 -10.71 -4.92 -63.46
CA GLY A 87 -10.73 -6.37 -63.27
C GLY A 87 -9.62 -6.97 -62.42
N ALA A 88 -9.91 -7.18 -61.12
CA ALA A 88 -9.28 -8.19 -60.27
C ALA A 88 -10.12 -8.44 -59.00
N GLU A 89 -11.30 -9.05 -59.14
CA GLU A 89 -11.99 -9.65 -57.98
C GLU A 89 -11.33 -10.99 -57.64
N GLU A 90 -10.48 -11.04 -56.59
CA GLU A 90 -10.28 -12.31 -55.88
C GLU A 90 -9.92 -12.17 -54.39
N LYS A 91 -10.84 -12.68 -53.54
CA LYS A 91 -10.62 -13.29 -52.22
C LYS A 91 -9.57 -12.64 -51.28
N LEU A 92 -10.04 -11.74 -50.42
CA LEU A 92 -9.45 -11.50 -49.10
C LEU A 92 -10.43 -11.89 -47.99
N SER A 93 -10.44 -13.18 -47.63
CA SER A 93 -11.08 -13.68 -46.42
C SER A 93 -10.02 -14.14 -45.41
N GLY A 94 -10.11 -13.64 -44.17
CA GLY A 94 -9.49 -14.28 -43.01
C GLY A 94 -7.96 -14.23 -42.90
N GLN A 95 -7.34 -13.06 -43.07
CA GLN A 95 -5.98 -12.86 -42.53
C GLN A 95 -6.04 -12.78 -41.00
N SER A 96 -5.99 -13.96 -40.38
CA SER A 96 -5.71 -14.13 -38.96
C SER A 96 -4.37 -13.47 -38.62
N TRP A 97 -4.32 -12.69 -37.54
CA TRP A 97 -3.08 -12.14 -36.98
C TRP A 97 -2.26 -13.23 -36.27
N HIS A 98 -1.91 -14.29 -36.99
CA HIS A 98 -0.76 -15.11 -36.63
C HIS A 98 0.48 -14.25 -36.86
N VAL A 99 0.90 -13.55 -35.79
CA VAL A 99 2.27 -13.09 -35.65
C VAL A 99 3.14 -14.33 -35.86
N GLN A 100 3.83 -14.38 -37.00
CA GLN A 100 4.89 -15.35 -37.21
C GLN A 100 5.96 -15.04 -36.17
N THR A 101 5.95 -15.81 -35.09
CA THR A 101 7.06 -15.83 -34.14
C THR A 101 8.20 -16.56 -34.83
N ASP A 102 8.86 -15.87 -35.76
CA ASP A 102 10.18 -16.25 -36.25
C ASP A 102 11.01 -16.63 -35.03
N THR A 103 11.56 -17.84 -35.06
CA THR A 103 12.09 -18.52 -33.89
C THR A 103 13.11 -17.63 -33.21
N VAL A 104 12.71 -17.02 -32.08
CA VAL A 104 13.55 -16.08 -31.36
C VAL A 104 14.83 -16.84 -31.00
N ASP A 105 15.97 -16.34 -31.44
CA ASP A 105 17.23 -17.07 -31.34
C ASP A 105 17.73 -17.08 -29.88
N VAL A 106 17.17 -18.03 -29.11
CA VAL A 106 17.50 -18.25 -27.71
C VAL A 106 18.98 -18.65 -27.62
N GLU A 107 19.49 -19.47 -28.54
CA GLU A 107 20.87 -19.96 -28.51
C GLU A 107 21.90 -18.83 -28.67
N ALA A 108 21.68 -17.90 -29.61
CA ALA A 108 22.50 -16.70 -29.71
C ALA A 108 22.42 -15.81 -28.45
N PHE A 109 21.25 -15.70 -27.81
CA PHE A 109 21.11 -14.97 -26.55
C PHE A 109 21.86 -15.65 -25.38
N LEU A 110 21.78 -16.98 -25.26
CA LEU A 110 22.49 -17.75 -24.24
C LEU A 110 24.00 -17.65 -24.39
N ASN A 111 24.50 -17.78 -25.62
CA ASN A 111 25.91 -17.64 -25.97
C ASN A 111 26.42 -16.21 -25.76
N ARG A 112 25.65 -15.19 -26.15
CA ARG A 112 26.02 -13.77 -25.99
C ARG A 112 26.26 -13.37 -24.54
N TRP A 113 25.52 -13.93 -23.60
CA TRP A 113 25.59 -13.57 -22.18
C TRP A 113 26.36 -14.58 -21.31
N GLY A 114 26.86 -15.68 -21.88
CA GLY A 114 27.63 -16.70 -21.17
C GLY A 114 26.83 -17.34 -20.03
N LEU A 115 25.55 -17.63 -20.28
CA LEU A 115 24.62 -18.09 -19.25
C LEU A 115 24.90 -19.54 -18.85
N ASP A 116 24.81 -19.85 -17.55
CA ASP A 116 25.01 -21.23 -17.05
C ASP A 116 23.83 -22.15 -17.37
N GLU A 117 24.05 -23.46 -17.36
CA GLU A 117 23.05 -24.48 -17.73
C GLU A 117 21.74 -24.35 -16.92
N ALA A 118 21.80 -23.90 -15.66
CA ALA A 118 20.61 -23.67 -14.84
C ALA A 118 19.82 -22.42 -15.28
N ALA A 119 20.52 -21.36 -15.67
CA ALA A 119 19.91 -20.17 -16.28
C ALA A 119 19.34 -20.48 -17.68
N GLN A 120 20.02 -21.30 -18.48
CA GLN A 120 19.54 -21.80 -19.77
C GLN A 120 18.28 -22.64 -19.62
N ALA A 121 18.27 -23.63 -18.73
CA ALA A 121 17.10 -24.46 -18.44
C ALA A 121 15.92 -23.62 -17.93
N MET A 122 16.17 -22.65 -17.04
CA MET A 122 15.10 -21.73 -16.61
C MET A 122 14.57 -20.88 -17.76
N MET A 123 15.42 -20.45 -18.71
CA MET A 123 14.98 -19.69 -19.89
C MET A 123 14.07 -20.53 -20.79
N MET A 124 14.46 -21.77 -21.09
CA MET A 124 13.70 -22.70 -21.93
C MET A 124 12.36 -23.14 -21.30
N ASP A 125 12.27 -23.20 -19.98
CA ASP A 125 11.01 -23.44 -19.23
C ASP A 125 9.98 -22.31 -19.38
N GLN A 126 10.35 -21.13 -19.89
CA GLN A 126 9.42 -20.02 -19.99
C GLN A 126 8.49 -20.10 -21.21
N PRO A 127 7.24 -19.62 -21.11
CA PRO A 127 6.37 -19.46 -22.28
C PRO A 127 7.05 -18.61 -23.37
N PRO A 128 6.80 -18.86 -24.67
CA PRO A 128 7.45 -18.13 -25.77
C PRO A 128 7.35 -16.59 -25.67
N GLU A 129 6.21 -16.09 -25.20
CA GLU A 129 5.99 -14.65 -24.94
C GLU A 129 6.96 -14.09 -23.88
N VAL A 130 7.21 -14.86 -22.82
CA VAL A 130 8.16 -14.50 -21.76
C VAL A 130 9.59 -14.60 -22.26
N GLN A 131 9.92 -15.62 -23.07
CA GLN A 131 11.23 -15.75 -23.71
C GLN A 131 11.53 -14.54 -24.62
N ALA A 132 10.61 -14.19 -25.53
CA ALA A 132 10.75 -13.05 -26.43
C ALA A 132 10.97 -11.73 -25.67
N ARG A 133 10.18 -11.48 -24.62
CA ARG A 133 10.36 -10.30 -23.76
C ARG A 133 11.68 -10.30 -23.01
N VAL A 134 12.13 -11.44 -22.50
CA VAL A 134 13.43 -11.54 -21.82
C VAL A 134 14.57 -11.28 -22.80
N ILE A 135 14.52 -11.82 -24.02
CA ILE A 135 15.55 -11.61 -25.05
C ILE A 135 15.59 -10.14 -25.51
N GLY A 136 14.42 -9.50 -25.69
CA GLY A 136 14.32 -8.09 -26.09
C GLY A 136 14.66 -7.08 -25.00
N GLU A 137 14.27 -7.32 -23.73
CA GLU A 137 14.41 -6.35 -22.64
C GLU A 137 15.68 -6.57 -21.76
N PHE A 138 16.31 -7.75 -21.78
CA PHE A 138 17.44 -8.07 -20.89
C PHE A 138 18.78 -7.51 -21.39
N ALA A 139 19.07 -6.26 -21.00
CA ALA A 139 20.34 -5.58 -21.24
C ALA A 139 21.09 -5.27 -19.92
N PRO A 140 21.76 -6.25 -19.29
CA PRO A 140 22.57 -6.04 -18.09
C PRO A 140 23.73 -5.06 -18.36
N LYS A 141 24.18 -4.36 -17.31
CA LYS A 141 25.27 -3.38 -17.45
C LYS A 141 26.60 -4.10 -17.71
N PRO A 142 27.52 -3.55 -18.54
CA PRO A 142 28.87 -4.09 -18.65
C PRO A 142 29.55 -4.13 -17.27
N GLY A 143 30.33 -5.18 -17.01
CA GLY A 143 30.92 -5.43 -15.69
C GLY A 143 29.93 -5.93 -14.61
N THR A 144 28.72 -6.36 -14.97
CA THR A 144 27.82 -7.04 -14.01
C THR A 144 28.44 -8.37 -13.58
N ARG A 145 28.82 -8.47 -12.30
CA ARG A 145 29.57 -9.62 -11.74
C ARG A 145 28.81 -10.96 -11.74
N ASP A 146 27.49 -10.94 -11.88
CA ASP A 146 26.63 -12.13 -11.80
C ASP A 146 25.41 -11.92 -12.72
N VAL A 147 25.58 -12.26 -14.00
CA VAL A 147 24.55 -12.10 -15.03
C VAL A 147 23.43 -13.13 -14.85
N ASN A 148 23.76 -14.37 -14.47
CA ASN A 148 22.79 -15.44 -14.22
C ASN A 148 21.79 -15.06 -13.13
N ARG A 149 22.25 -14.60 -11.97
CA ARG A 149 21.34 -14.14 -10.90
C ARG A 149 20.47 -12.96 -11.32
N LEU A 150 21.01 -12.05 -12.12
CA LEU A 150 20.24 -10.91 -12.64
C LEU A 150 19.16 -11.37 -13.61
N LEU A 151 19.45 -12.35 -14.49
CA LEU A 151 18.48 -12.99 -15.36
C LEU A 151 17.39 -13.73 -14.58
N HIS A 152 17.76 -14.55 -13.59
CA HIS A 152 16.78 -15.24 -12.72
C HIS A 152 15.84 -14.26 -11.97
N GLY A 153 16.31 -13.06 -11.64
CA GLY A 153 15.48 -11.98 -11.10
C GLY A 153 14.60 -11.33 -12.16
N PHE A 154 15.14 -11.12 -13.37
CA PHE A 154 14.44 -10.52 -14.49
C PHE A 154 13.31 -11.41 -15.03
N ILE A 155 13.58 -12.69 -15.28
CA ILE A 155 12.56 -13.68 -15.69
C ILE A 155 11.40 -13.69 -14.68
N ARG A 156 11.68 -13.68 -13.37
CA ARG A 156 10.63 -13.57 -12.35
C ARG A 156 9.80 -12.29 -12.47
N SER A 157 10.45 -11.14 -12.68
CA SER A 157 9.77 -9.86 -12.91
C SER A 157 8.89 -9.89 -14.17
N VAL A 158 9.40 -10.43 -15.29
CA VAL A 158 8.64 -10.59 -16.54
C VAL A 158 7.45 -11.53 -16.32
N ARG A 159 7.63 -12.71 -15.69
CA ARG A 159 6.52 -13.62 -15.33
C ARG A 159 5.45 -12.91 -14.49
N THR A 160 5.82 -12.10 -13.49
CA THR A 160 4.83 -11.37 -12.67
C THR A 160 4.08 -10.26 -13.42
N ARG A 161 4.59 -9.80 -14.57
CA ARG A 161 3.95 -8.79 -15.43
C ARG A 161 3.23 -9.38 -16.65
N ALA A 162 3.68 -10.55 -17.11
CA ALA A 162 3.13 -11.30 -18.24
C ALA A 162 2.06 -12.29 -17.80
N ALA A 163 2.02 -12.67 -16.52
CA ALA A 163 0.82 -13.25 -15.94
C ALA A 163 -0.35 -12.30 -16.23
N PRO A 164 -1.42 -12.74 -16.93
CA PRO A 164 -2.58 -11.90 -17.15
C PRO A 164 -3.06 -11.43 -15.77
N PRO A 165 -3.44 -10.14 -15.61
CA PRO A 165 -3.92 -9.65 -14.34
C PRO A 165 -5.03 -10.60 -13.86
N PRO A 166 -4.98 -11.08 -12.60
CA PRO A 166 -5.95 -12.04 -12.11
C PRO A 166 -7.33 -11.42 -12.37
N ARG A 167 -8.12 -12.08 -13.25
CA ARG A 167 -9.37 -11.51 -13.80
C ARG A 167 -10.13 -10.89 -12.65
N SER A 168 -10.24 -9.56 -12.67
CA SER A 168 -10.67 -8.80 -11.49
C SER A 168 -12.04 -9.32 -11.06
N ALA A 169 -12.25 -9.41 -9.74
CA ALA A 169 -13.45 -10.02 -9.17
C ALA A 169 -14.74 -9.50 -9.84
N ASN A 170 -14.73 -8.23 -10.26
CA ASN A 170 -15.72 -7.54 -11.08
C ASN A 170 -16.28 -8.35 -12.26
N HIS A 171 -15.49 -9.12 -13.04
CA HIS A 171 -16.06 -9.90 -14.15
C HIS A 171 -16.86 -11.11 -13.64
N ALA A 172 -16.39 -11.77 -12.58
CA ALA A 172 -17.15 -12.82 -11.91
C ALA A 172 -18.41 -12.25 -11.25
N THR A 173 -18.37 -11.01 -10.75
CA THR A 173 -19.56 -10.31 -10.25
C THR A 173 -20.55 -10.00 -11.37
N VAL A 174 -20.10 -9.55 -12.55
CA VAL A 174 -20.98 -9.27 -13.70
C VAL A 174 -21.62 -10.56 -14.24
N GLU A 175 -20.87 -11.65 -14.39
CA GLU A 175 -21.44 -12.96 -14.75
C GLU A 175 -22.40 -13.50 -13.68
N ALA A 176 -22.12 -13.27 -12.39
CA ALA A 176 -23.03 -13.66 -11.31
C ALA A 176 -24.32 -12.82 -11.27
N ILE A 177 -24.24 -11.52 -11.56
CA ILE A 177 -25.41 -10.63 -11.69
C ILE A 177 -26.25 -11.05 -12.89
N ALA A 178 -25.66 -11.18 -14.08
CA ALA A 178 -26.38 -11.60 -15.29
C ALA A 178 -27.04 -12.99 -15.13
N ARG A 179 -26.38 -13.93 -14.44
CA ARG A 179 -26.96 -15.24 -14.13
C ARG A 179 -28.12 -15.16 -13.15
N ARG A 180 -28.07 -14.24 -12.18
CA ARG A 180 -29.16 -13.99 -11.23
C ARG A 180 -30.36 -13.35 -11.90
N GLU A 181 -30.15 -12.34 -12.76
CA GLU A 181 -31.21 -11.74 -13.57
C GLU A 181 -31.89 -12.77 -14.48
N GLN A 182 -31.11 -13.68 -15.08
CA GLN A 182 -31.64 -14.77 -15.90
C GLN A 182 -32.46 -15.79 -15.08
N GLU A 183 -32.06 -16.08 -13.83
CA GLU A 183 -32.82 -16.96 -12.93
C GLU A 183 -34.12 -16.29 -12.41
N GLU A 184 -34.07 -15.00 -12.11
CA GLU A 184 -35.24 -14.21 -11.69
C GLU A 184 -36.25 -14.06 -12.85
N ALA A 185 -35.78 -13.82 -14.08
CA ALA A 185 -36.61 -13.84 -15.29
C ALA A 185 -37.26 -15.21 -15.54
N TYR A 186 -36.52 -16.31 -15.36
CA TYR A 186 -37.06 -17.67 -15.50
C TYR A 186 -38.13 -17.97 -14.43
N ARG A 187 -37.93 -17.56 -13.18
CA ARG A 187 -38.95 -17.69 -12.12
C ARG A 187 -40.21 -16.90 -12.44
N HIS A 188 -40.07 -15.68 -12.97
CA HIS A 188 -41.22 -14.84 -13.32
C HIS A 188 -42.01 -15.40 -14.49
N ALA A 189 -41.34 -15.98 -15.49
CA ALA A 189 -41.99 -16.70 -16.59
C ALA A 189 -42.72 -17.97 -16.09
N ALA A 190 -42.10 -18.72 -15.17
CA ALA A 190 -42.69 -19.91 -14.58
C ALA A 190 -43.94 -19.61 -13.72
N SER A 191 -43.94 -18.53 -12.93
CA SER A 191 -45.14 -18.15 -12.17
C SER A 191 -46.27 -17.66 -13.07
N GLN A 192 -45.95 -16.98 -14.18
CA GLN A 192 -46.94 -16.52 -15.16
C GLN A 192 -47.57 -17.70 -15.92
N ALA A 193 -46.79 -18.74 -16.23
CA ALA A 193 -47.30 -19.98 -16.81
C ALA A 193 -48.21 -20.77 -15.85
N LEU A 194 -47.91 -20.79 -14.55
CA LEU A 194 -48.77 -21.40 -13.53
C LEU A 194 -50.10 -20.65 -13.37
N ALA A 195 -50.07 -19.31 -13.31
CA ALA A 195 -51.28 -18.50 -13.24
C ALA A 195 -52.20 -18.72 -14.46
N ALA A 196 -51.62 -18.82 -15.66
CA ALA A 196 -52.37 -19.14 -16.88
C ALA A 196 -52.96 -20.56 -16.88
N GLN A 197 -52.35 -21.52 -16.17
CA GLN A 197 -52.94 -22.86 -15.99
C GLN A 197 -54.11 -22.84 -14.99
N GLU A 198 -54.01 -22.09 -13.89
CA GLU A 198 -55.11 -21.94 -12.94
C GLU A 198 -56.33 -21.26 -13.58
N GLU A 199 -56.12 -20.22 -14.40
CA GLU A 199 -57.21 -19.52 -15.12
C GLU A 199 -57.92 -20.42 -16.15
N MET A 200 -57.21 -21.40 -16.73
CA MET A 200 -57.76 -22.31 -17.75
C MET A 200 -58.54 -23.51 -17.17
N VAL A 201 -58.51 -23.72 -15.85
CA VAL A 201 -59.18 -24.87 -15.18
C VAL A 201 -60.60 -24.50 -14.67
N VAL A 202 -61.01 -23.24 -14.74
CA VAL A 202 -62.28 -22.75 -14.17
C VAL A 202 -63.53 -23.09 -15.03
N LEU A 203 -63.36 -23.70 -16.21
CA LEU A 203 -64.47 -24.00 -17.13
C LEU A 203 -64.57 -25.49 -17.50
N GLU A 204 -64.88 -26.33 -16.50
CA GLU A 204 -65.83 -27.46 -16.61
C GLU A 204 -65.95 -28.17 -15.25
N GLU A 205 -66.83 -27.68 -14.36
CA GLU A 205 -67.37 -28.55 -13.31
C GLU A 205 -68.49 -29.42 -13.92
N PRO A 206 -68.28 -30.74 -14.10
CA PRO A 206 -69.36 -31.62 -14.51
C PRO A 206 -70.41 -31.65 -13.40
N SER A 207 -71.66 -31.28 -13.71
CA SER A 207 -72.76 -31.32 -12.75
C SER A 207 -73.14 -32.78 -12.45
N TYR A 208 -72.46 -33.36 -11.47
CA TYR A 208 -72.81 -34.67 -10.91
C TYR A 208 -74.17 -34.58 -10.23
N ARG A 209 -75.21 -34.88 -11.00
CA ARG A 209 -76.58 -35.03 -10.54
C ARG A 209 -76.65 -36.29 -9.67
N TYR A 210 -76.60 -36.10 -8.36
CA TYR A 210 -76.63 -37.19 -7.39
C TYR A 210 -78.04 -37.81 -7.35
N ASP A 211 -78.19 -39.02 -7.89
CA ASP A 211 -79.43 -39.79 -7.84
C ASP A 211 -79.41 -40.67 -6.57
N PRO A 212 -80.31 -40.48 -5.59
CA PRO A 212 -80.09 -40.96 -4.23
C PRO A 212 -80.55 -42.40 -3.93
N GLU A 213 -80.98 -43.19 -4.92
CA GLU A 213 -81.64 -44.50 -4.66
C GLU A 213 -80.82 -45.75 -5.05
N ASP A 214 -79.74 -45.65 -5.83
CA ASP A 214 -78.93 -46.85 -6.17
C ASP A 214 -77.91 -47.21 -5.06
N ASN A 215 -78.40 -48.12 -4.22
CA ASN A 215 -77.72 -48.75 -3.10
C ASN A 215 -76.83 -49.92 -3.56
N TYR A 216 -75.72 -50.15 -2.85
CA TYR A 216 -74.70 -51.20 -3.04
C TYR A 216 -73.82 -51.14 -4.29
N LEU A 217 -72.50 -51.20 -4.08
CA LEU A 217 -71.72 -52.43 -4.33
C LEU A 217 -70.31 -52.37 -3.66
N VAL A 218 -70.10 -53.31 -2.74
CA VAL A 218 -68.84 -54.02 -2.41
C VAL A 218 -67.54 -53.22 -2.22
N LEU A 219 -67.09 -53.17 -0.96
CA LEU A 219 -65.67 -53.10 -0.62
C LEU A 219 -65.01 -54.46 -0.94
N GLU A 220 -64.11 -54.52 -1.93
CA GLU A 220 -63.10 -55.58 -1.99
C GLU A 220 -61.76 -55.07 -1.47
N GLU A 221 -61.39 -55.62 -0.32
CA GLU A 221 -60.15 -55.39 0.42
C GLU A 221 -59.01 -56.18 -0.25
N SER A 222 -58.24 -55.55 -1.15
CA SER A 222 -57.07 -56.19 -1.75
C SER A 222 -55.86 -56.09 -0.83
N VAL A 223 -55.44 -57.25 -0.32
CA VAL A 223 -54.34 -57.40 0.63
C VAL A 223 -53.01 -57.00 0.01
N ALA A 224 -52.28 -56.10 0.67
CA ALA A 224 -50.91 -55.76 0.31
C ALA A 224 -49.97 -56.91 0.69
N ASP A 225 -49.49 -57.66 -0.30
CA ASP A 225 -48.45 -58.67 -0.10
C ASP A 225 -47.04 -58.05 -0.19
N ASN A 226 -46.18 -58.44 0.74
CA ASN A 226 -44.83 -57.92 0.93
C ASN A 226 -43.83 -59.07 0.83
N PRO A 227 -42.96 -59.07 -0.19
CA PRO A 227 -41.71 -59.78 -0.07
C PRO A 227 -40.46 -58.95 -0.43
N GLN A 228 -39.68 -58.71 0.62
CA GLN A 228 -38.22 -58.92 0.68
C GLN A 228 -37.26 -57.88 0.05
N PRO A 229 -36.22 -57.44 0.78
CA PRO A 229 -35.18 -56.56 0.25
C PRO A 229 -34.09 -57.35 -0.50
N VAL A 230 -33.77 -56.91 -1.71
CA VAL A 230 -32.58 -57.39 -2.45
C VAL A 230 -31.30 -56.73 -1.89
N PRO A 231 -30.17 -57.48 -1.76
CA PRO A 231 -28.94 -56.93 -1.22
C PRO A 231 -28.23 -56.04 -2.24
N TYR A 232 -28.15 -54.73 -1.97
CA TYR A 232 -27.37 -53.81 -2.78
C TYR A 232 -25.87 -54.10 -2.66
N THR A 233 -25.25 -54.46 -3.77
CA THR A 233 -23.80 -54.64 -3.86
C THR A 233 -23.09 -53.29 -3.91
N HIS A 234 -22.23 -53.02 -2.91
CA HIS A 234 -21.38 -51.82 -2.93
C HIS A 234 -20.33 -51.90 -4.05
N HIS A 235 -20.64 -51.32 -5.21
CA HIS A 235 -19.64 -51.04 -6.25
C HIS A 235 -18.74 -49.86 -5.83
N ARG A 236 -17.65 -50.23 -5.17
CA ARG A 236 -16.52 -49.36 -4.81
C ARG A 236 -15.77 -48.90 -6.07
N MET A 237 -16.22 -47.82 -6.72
CA MET A 237 -15.43 -47.17 -7.78
C MET A 237 -14.18 -46.48 -7.21
N ALA A 238 -13.12 -46.47 -8.01
CA ALA A 238 -11.77 -46.15 -7.57
C ALA A 238 -11.56 -44.65 -7.29
N SER A 239 -11.24 -44.32 -6.04
CA SER A 239 -10.62 -43.05 -5.70
C SER A 239 -9.20 -42.98 -6.27
N ARG A 240 -8.97 -42.04 -7.20
CA ARG A 240 -7.63 -41.75 -7.73
C ARG A 240 -6.70 -41.36 -6.58
N GLY A 241 -5.64 -42.13 -6.38
CA GLY A 241 -4.70 -41.90 -5.29
C GLY A 241 -3.95 -40.58 -5.42
N ARG A 242 -4.18 -39.66 -4.48
CA ARG A 242 -3.20 -38.60 -4.17
C ARG A 242 -2.24 -39.16 -3.14
N ALA A 243 -0.95 -39.24 -3.51
CA ALA A 243 0.11 -39.73 -2.64
C ALA A 243 0.15 -38.95 -1.32
N ALA A 244 0.01 -39.66 -0.21
CA ALA A 244 0.29 -39.13 1.11
C ALA A 244 1.81 -38.90 1.24
N TRP A 245 2.23 -37.64 1.30
CA TRP A 245 3.57 -37.30 1.76
C TRP A 245 3.64 -37.49 3.27
N GLY A 246 3.90 -38.73 3.69
CA GLY A 246 4.24 -39.02 5.07
C GLY A 246 5.54 -38.31 5.42
N SER A 247 5.50 -37.43 6.42
CA SER A 247 6.68 -36.73 6.95
C SER A 247 7.53 -37.66 7.82
N SER A 248 7.98 -38.78 7.24
CA SER A 248 9.12 -39.54 7.74
C SER A 248 10.37 -38.79 7.28
N ALA A 249 10.98 -38.02 8.18
CA ALA A 249 12.21 -37.30 7.88
C ALA A 249 13.33 -38.30 7.49
N PRO A 250 13.89 -38.24 6.28
CA PRO A 250 15.05 -39.06 5.94
C PRO A 250 16.23 -38.56 6.76
N GLN A 251 16.88 -39.48 7.49
CA GLN A 251 18.16 -39.19 8.12
C GLN A 251 19.15 -38.78 7.03
N SER A 252 19.70 -37.56 7.14
CA SER A 252 20.54 -36.95 6.10
C SER A 252 21.93 -37.58 6.04
N SER A 253 22.00 -38.74 5.39
CA SER A 253 23.23 -39.45 5.09
C SER A 253 24.02 -38.75 3.98
N GLY A 254 25.21 -38.22 4.31
CA GLY A 254 26.28 -38.09 3.32
C GLY A 254 26.49 -36.75 2.59
N ALA A 255 26.19 -35.60 3.21
CA ALA A 255 26.89 -34.37 2.81
C ALA A 255 28.31 -34.38 3.40
N PRO A 256 29.39 -34.31 2.59
CA PRO A 256 30.75 -34.52 3.09
C PRO A 256 31.25 -33.34 3.93
N GLY A 257 31.58 -33.63 5.20
CA GLY A 257 32.68 -32.96 5.90
C GLY A 257 32.44 -31.60 6.54
N LEU A 258 31.19 -31.12 6.70
CA LEU A 258 30.97 -29.93 7.55
C LEU A 258 31.33 -30.26 9.02
N PRO A 259 32.17 -29.45 9.68
CA PRO A 259 32.55 -29.68 11.07
C PRO A 259 31.32 -29.58 11.97
N ARG A 260 30.97 -30.67 12.65
CA ARG A 260 29.91 -30.68 13.67
C ARG A 260 30.49 -30.18 14.99
N PHE A 261 30.11 -28.97 15.38
CA PHE A 261 30.49 -28.39 16.66
C PHE A 261 29.67 -29.05 17.78
N GLN A 262 30.35 -29.74 18.71
CA GLN A 262 29.69 -30.37 19.86
C GLN A 262 29.43 -29.37 20.99
N ASP A 263 30.20 -28.26 21.02
CA ASP A 263 30.19 -27.27 22.08
C ASP A 263 30.19 -25.83 21.53
N VAL A 264 29.58 -24.93 22.30
CA VAL A 264 29.45 -23.50 21.97
C VAL A 264 30.82 -22.78 21.90
N PRO A 265 31.80 -23.02 22.79
CA PRO A 265 33.14 -22.41 22.69
C PRO A 265 33.86 -22.70 21.35
N SER A 266 33.90 -23.96 20.90
CA SER A 266 34.52 -24.31 19.62
C SER A 266 33.86 -23.62 18.43
N PHE A 267 32.52 -23.50 18.43
CA PHE A 267 31.76 -22.81 17.39
C PHE A 267 32.07 -21.30 17.35
N ILE A 268 32.12 -20.64 18.51
CA ILE A 268 32.48 -19.22 18.63
C ILE A 268 33.90 -18.98 18.10
N SER A 269 34.85 -19.83 18.51
CA SER A 269 36.26 -19.74 18.09
C SER A 269 36.44 -19.97 16.59
N HIS A 270 35.73 -20.95 16.02
CA HIS A 270 35.82 -21.27 14.59
C HIS A 270 35.29 -20.15 13.69
N TRP A 271 34.17 -19.52 14.06
CA TRP A 271 33.54 -18.47 13.26
C TRP A 271 34.01 -17.04 13.61
N GLY A 272 34.85 -16.87 14.64
CA GLY A 272 35.31 -15.56 15.09
C GLY A 272 34.17 -14.67 15.58
N LEU A 273 33.22 -15.26 16.33
CA LEU A 273 32.05 -14.52 16.80
C LEU A 273 32.44 -13.53 17.90
N ASP A 274 31.85 -12.34 17.86
CA ASP A 274 32.07 -11.30 18.87
C ASP A 274 31.29 -11.57 20.16
N ALA A 275 31.57 -10.79 21.21
CA ALA A 275 30.94 -10.94 22.52
C ALA A 275 29.40 -10.76 22.50
N ALA A 276 28.87 -9.96 21.56
CA ALA A 276 27.42 -9.75 21.42
C ALA A 276 26.76 -10.94 20.69
N ALA A 277 27.42 -11.49 19.67
CA ALA A 277 27.02 -12.73 19.02
C ALA A 277 27.08 -13.93 19.99
N GLN A 278 28.14 -14.04 20.80
CA GLN A 278 28.24 -15.04 21.88
C GLN A 278 27.09 -14.91 22.88
N ALA A 279 26.84 -13.70 23.40
CA ALA A 279 25.74 -13.48 24.35
C ALA A 279 24.37 -13.83 23.75
N ALA A 280 24.14 -13.46 22.48
CA ALA A 280 22.91 -13.81 21.77
C ALA A 280 22.74 -15.33 21.58
N LEU A 281 23.82 -16.07 21.34
CA LEU A 281 23.79 -17.54 21.26
C LEU A 281 23.48 -18.16 22.63
N GLN A 282 24.14 -17.70 23.69
CA GLN A 282 23.94 -18.21 25.06
C GLN A 282 22.53 -17.94 25.61
N GLN A 283 21.85 -16.89 25.14
CA GLN A 283 20.47 -16.56 25.51
C GLN A 283 19.40 -17.39 24.79
N LEU A 284 19.75 -18.17 23.77
CA LEU A 284 18.79 -19.05 23.08
C LEU A 284 18.45 -20.28 23.91
N ALA A 285 17.23 -20.80 23.74
CA ALA A 285 16.83 -22.09 24.29
C ALA A 285 17.72 -23.24 23.74
N PRO A 286 17.96 -24.33 24.49
CA PRO A 286 18.88 -25.39 24.07
C PRO A 286 18.61 -25.97 22.68
N ASP A 287 17.34 -26.20 22.33
CA ASP A 287 16.94 -26.72 21.01
C ASP A 287 17.31 -25.74 19.87
N MET A 288 17.22 -24.44 20.13
CA MET A 288 17.58 -23.39 19.19
C MET A 288 19.10 -23.24 19.08
N GLN A 289 19.84 -23.40 20.18
CA GLN A 289 21.31 -23.46 20.17
C GLN A 289 21.79 -24.64 19.32
N ALA A 290 21.26 -25.84 19.55
CA ALA A 290 21.59 -27.04 18.77
C ALA A 290 21.34 -26.84 17.27
N LYS A 291 20.21 -26.20 16.91
CA LYS A 291 19.92 -25.85 15.50
C LYS A 291 20.91 -24.82 14.93
N VAL A 292 21.32 -23.82 15.71
CA VAL A 292 22.35 -22.85 15.27
C VAL A 292 23.70 -23.53 15.04
N LEU A 293 24.13 -24.41 15.95
CA LEU A 293 25.39 -25.16 15.85
C LEU A 293 25.42 -26.12 14.65
N SER A 294 24.26 -26.67 14.27
CA SER A 294 24.10 -27.56 13.10
C SER A 294 24.06 -26.81 11.77
N ASP A 295 23.25 -25.75 11.68
CA ASP A 295 22.79 -25.22 10.40
C ASP A 295 23.51 -23.93 9.96
N PHE A 296 24.29 -23.30 10.85
CA PHE A 296 25.01 -22.07 10.54
C PHE A 296 26.33 -22.34 9.79
N ALA A 297 26.25 -22.37 8.46
CA ALA A 297 27.40 -22.50 7.56
C ALA A 297 27.49 -21.28 6.60
N PRO A 298 28.03 -20.14 7.03
CA PRO A 298 28.28 -19.00 6.15
C PRO A 298 29.29 -19.37 5.05
N LYS A 299 29.13 -18.80 3.85
CA LYS A 299 30.03 -19.05 2.72
C LYS A 299 31.44 -18.53 3.02
N ALA A 300 32.46 -19.27 2.58
CA ALA A 300 33.85 -18.81 2.63
C ALA A 300 34.00 -17.41 2.00
N GLY A 301 34.77 -16.53 2.63
CA GLY A 301 34.92 -15.14 2.21
C GLY A 301 33.76 -14.19 2.57
N THR A 302 32.81 -14.61 3.42
CA THR A 302 31.79 -13.71 3.99
C THR A 302 32.45 -12.63 4.85
N ARG A 303 32.36 -11.37 4.42
CA ARG A 303 33.04 -10.22 5.05
C ARG A 303 32.57 -9.86 6.46
N ASP A 304 31.37 -10.27 6.84
CA ASP A 304 30.72 -9.91 8.11
C ASP A 304 29.90 -11.09 8.64
N VAL A 305 30.58 -12.01 9.34
CA VAL A 305 29.99 -13.23 9.89
C VAL A 305 29.03 -12.90 11.04
N ASN A 306 29.39 -11.97 11.92
CA ASN A 306 28.56 -11.57 13.08
C ASN A 306 27.20 -11.00 12.65
N ARG A 307 27.15 -10.12 11.64
CA ARG A 307 25.87 -9.62 11.11
C ARG A 307 25.01 -10.72 10.48
N LEU A 308 25.63 -11.65 9.75
CA LEU A 308 24.92 -12.77 9.13
C LEU A 308 24.39 -13.74 10.21
N PHE A 309 25.17 -13.96 11.26
CA PHE A 309 24.80 -14.73 12.45
C PHE A 309 23.59 -14.14 13.20
N HIS A 310 23.60 -12.84 13.52
CA HIS A 310 22.43 -12.17 14.10
C HIS A 310 21.20 -12.18 13.17
N GLY A 311 21.41 -12.15 11.84
CA GLY A 311 20.35 -12.40 10.86
C GLY A 311 19.74 -13.80 11.00
N PHE A 312 20.59 -14.81 11.13
CA PHE A 312 20.21 -16.21 11.25
C PHE A 312 19.50 -16.54 12.56
N ILE A 313 19.99 -16.03 13.71
CA ILE A 313 19.31 -16.17 15.01
C ILE A 313 17.88 -15.63 14.95
N ARG A 314 17.68 -14.43 14.37
CA ARG A 314 16.33 -13.87 14.20
C ARG A 314 15.44 -14.75 13.31
N SER A 315 15.99 -15.33 12.24
CA SER A 315 15.27 -16.28 11.38
C SER A 315 14.80 -17.51 12.16
N ILE A 316 15.67 -18.12 12.98
CA ILE A 316 15.30 -19.27 13.84
C ILE A 316 14.26 -18.84 14.88
N GLN A 317 14.42 -17.69 15.53
CA GLN A 317 13.40 -17.14 16.46
C GLN A 317 12.03 -16.97 15.80
N THR A 318 11.96 -16.53 14.54
CA THR A 318 10.69 -16.45 13.79
C THR A 318 10.14 -17.80 13.33
N THR A 319 10.99 -18.83 13.26
CA THR A 319 10.60 -20.20 12.85
C THR A 319 10.05 -21.03 14.02
N PHE A 320 10.47 -20.71 15.26
CA PHE A 320 10.05 -21.39 16.50
C PHE A 320 9.22 -20.48 17.45
N PRO A 321 8.13 -19.82 17.01
CA PRO A 321 7.39 -18.85 17.83
C PRO A 321 6.44 -19.49 18.86
N GLY A 322 6.77 -20.68 19.40
CA GLY A 322 5.82 -21.53 20.13
C GLY A 322 6.25 -22.06 21.50
N GLN A 323 7.50 -21.88 21.94
CA GLN A 323 8.02 -22.54 23.16
C GLN A 323 8.44 -21.60 24.29
N ALA A 324 8.60 -20.31 24.02
CA ALA A 324 8.84 -19.31 25.07
C ALA A 324 7.50 -18.83 25.66
N SER A 325 7.25 -19.10 26.95
CA SER A 325 6.12 -18.64 27.80
C SER A 325 5.03 -19.67 28.19
N GLN A 326 5.37 -20.95 28.36
CA GLN A 326 4.53 -21.89 29.15
C GLN A 326 5.23 -22.28 30.47
N GLY A 327 5.33 -21.31 31.38
CA GLY A 327 6.10 -21.45 32.63
C GLY A 327 5.75 -20.41 33.70
N GLY A 328 4.50 -19.92 33.72
CA GLY A 328 3.99 -18.93 34.68
C GLY A 328 2.82 -19.48 35.48
N ARG A 329 3.04 -20.55 36.26
CA ARG A 329 2.03 -21.07 37.18
C ARG A 329 2.00 -20.17 38.43
N ALA A 330 0.89 -19.48 38.66
CA ALA A 330 0.75 -18.59 39.81
C ALA A 330 0.86 -19.37 41.13
N PRO A 331 1.54 -18.83 42.17
CA PRO A 331 1.47 -19.38 43.52
C PRO A 331 0.12 -19.01 44.18
N ASP A 332 -0.49 -19.95 44.88
CA ASP A 332 -1.71 -19.73 45.66
C ASP A 332 -1.53 -18.62 46.71
N THR A 333 -2.34 -17.56 46.63
CA THR A 333 -2.45 -16.54 47.69
C THR A 333 -3.29 -17.04 48.85
N ARG A 334 -2.66 -17.80 49.77
CA ARG A 334 -3.25 -18.13 51.07
C ARG A 334 -3.04 -16.96 52.05
N ALA A 335 -4.11 -16.56 52.73
CA ALA A 335 -4.14 -15.40 53.63
C ALA A 335 -3.21 -15.52 54.86
N PRO A 336 -2.69 -14.40 55.41
CA PRO A 336 -1.77 -14.41 56.54
C PRO A 336 -2.47 -14.45 57.90
N PRO A 337 -1.93 -15.18 58.90
CA PRO A 337 -2.20 -14.93 60.31
C PRO A 337 -1.30 -13.81 60.85
N SER A 338 -1.66 -13.30 62.03
CA SER A 338 -1.20 -12.05 62.61
C SER A 338 -0.03 -12.17 63.62
N GLN A 339 0.61 -11.02 63.84
CA GLN A 339 1.38 -10.61 65.03
C GLN A 339 2.81 -11.15 65.31
N GLN A 340 3.52 -10.34 66.12
CA GLN A 340 4.86 -10.51 66.71
C GLN A 340 6.03 -10.48 65.68
N GLY A 341 6.94 -9.52 65.65
CA GLY A 341 7.22 -8.41 66.58
C GLY A 341 8.51 -8.63 67.37
N PHE A 342 9.65 -8.24 66.80
CA PHE A 342 10.93 -8.10 67.51
C PHE A 342 11.78 -6.97 66.92
N SER A 343 12.73 -6.48 67.73
CA SER A 343 13.38 -5.17 67.63
C SER A 343 14.85 -5.20 67.17
N GLY A 344 15.31 -4.07 66.62
CA GLY A 344 16.73 -3.76 66.35
C GLY A 344 17.22 -4.10 64.92
N GLY A 345 18.15 -3.35 64.32
CA GLY A 345 18.74 -2.07 64.73
C GLY A 345 20.04 -1.73 63.98
N ARG A 346 20.23 -0.44 63.64
CA ARG A 346 21.49 0.25 63.22
C ARG A 346 22.18 -0.14 61.89
N GLY A 347 22.79 0.89 61.27
CA GLY A 347 23.70 0.80 60.10
C GLY A 347 23.09 1.40 58.84
N SER A 348 23.09 2.72 58.60
CA SER A 348 24.25 3.61 58.41
C SER A 348 25.24 3.09 57.36
N HIS A 349 25.20 3.67 56.16
CA HIS A 349 26.34 4.26 55.42
C HIS A 349 25.74 5.03 54.22
N GLY A 350 26.06 6.32 54.10
CA GLY A 350 25.61 7.14 52.97
C GLY A 350 26.78 7.49 52.04
N HIS A 351 26.48 7.88 50.81
CA HIS A 351 27.35 8.75 50.03
C HIS A 351 26.54 9.78 49.26
N SER A 352 26.78 11.04 49.59
CA SER A 352 26.24 12.22 48.94
C SER A 352 27.13 12.67 47.78
N TYR A 353 26.51 13.23 46.74
CA TYR A 353 27.16 14.19 45.85
C TYR A 353 26.23 15.38 45.65
N ALA A 354 26.73 16.57 45.93
CA ALA A 354 26.02 17.83 45.75
C ALA A 354 27.01 18.91 45.27
N ALA A 355 26.64 19.63 44.21
CA ALA A 355 27.21 20.91 43.78
C ALA A 355 26.09 21.59 42.95
N SER A 356 25.41 22.60 43.49
CA SER A 356 25.86 24.00 43.63
C SER A 356 25.76 24.77 42.31
N MET A 357 24.69 25.56 42.18
CA MET A 357 24.63 26.73 41.30
C MET A 357 24.26 27.94 42.13
N ALA A 358 25.12 28.96 42.11
CA ALA A 358 24.90 30.23 42.76
C ALA A 358 24.08 31.17 41.87
N GLN A 359 23.28 32.02 42.50
CA GLN A 359 22.66 33.17 41.84
C GLN A 359 23.63 34.35 41.89
N GLU A 360 23.90 34.99 40.75
CA GLU A 360 24.48 36.33 40.74
C GLU A 360 23.56 37.31 40.03
N THR A 361 23.17 38.35 40.76
CA THR A 361 22.41 39.49 40.28
C THR A 361 23.34 40.46 39.55
N TYR A 362 22.95 40.96 38.38
CA TYR A 362 23.60 42.12 37.77
C TYR A 362 22.58 43.16 37.29
N THR A 363 22.85 44.42 37.62
CA THR A 363 21.96 45.58 37.46
C THR A 363 22.53 46.60 36.47
N HIS A 364 21.75 47.65 36.16
CA HIS A 364 22.01 48.84 35.31
C HIS A 364 21.45 48.75 33.87
N SER A 365 20.86 49.82 33.28
CA SER A 365 20.39 51.10 33.84
C SER A 365 19.45 51.83 32.85
N ARG A 366 18.55 52.70 33.34
CA ARG A 366 17.63 53.56 32.56
C ARG A 366 18.33 54.71 31.84
N THR A 367 17.82 55.08 30.65
CA THR A 367 17.60 56.46 30.11
C THR A 367 16.91 56.35 28.73
N ALA A 368 16.13 57.30 28.19
CA ALA A 368 15.20 58.31 28.73
C ALA A 368 14.47 58.99 27.53
N GLY A 369 13.20 59.38 27.69
CA GLY A 369 12.45 60.22 26.73
C GLY A 369 11.78 59.47 25.56
N GLY A 370 10.56 59.82 25.13
CA GLY A 370 9.63 60.83 25.67
C GLY A 370 8.21 60.66 25.10
N SER A 371 7.20 61.03 25.88
CA SER A 371 5.81 61.24 25.42
C SER A 371 5.66 62.66 24.88
N PRO A 372 4.69 62.96 24.00
CA PRO A 372 3.43 63.52 24.55
C PRO A 372 2.14 63.22 23.74
N TYR A 373 0.99 63.36 24.42
CA TYR A 373 -0.40 63.33 23.91
C TYR A 373 -0.90 61.98 23.31
N GLY A 374 -2.13 61.51 23.55
CA GLY A 374 -3.21 62.03 24.39
C GLY A 374 -4.53 62.22 23.63
N ALA A 375 -5.34 61.16 23.49
CA ALA A 375 -6.75 61.26 23.15
C ALA A 375 -7.52 59.98 23.52
N HIS A 376 -8.65 60.15 24.20
CA HIS A 376 -9.62 59.13 24.57
C HIS A 376 -10.78 59.19 23.56
N VAL A 377 -11.25 58.05 23.01
CA VAL A 377 -12.67 57.85 22.60
C VAL A 377 -13.05 56.37 22.68
N SER A 378 -14.25 56.16 23.23
CA SER A 378 -15.15 55.00 23.28
C SER A 378 -14.91 53.73 22.44
N THR A 379 -15.13 52.60 23.11
CA THR A 379 -15.74 51.39 22.55
C THR A 379 -17.01 51.67 21.74
N ALA A 380 -17.05 51.18 20.50
CA ALA A 380 -18.28 50.97 19.74
C ALA A 380 -18.21 49.60 19.07
N ALA A 381 -19.29 48.82 19.18
CA ALA A 381 -19.37 47.49 18.56
C ALA A 381 -19.54 47.63 17.04
N TYR A 382 -18.73 46.90 16.28
CA TYR A 382 -18.97 46.69 14.85
C TYR A 382 -19.43 45.27 14.58
N ALA A 383 -20.58 45.17 13.92
CA ALA A 383 -21.20 43.91 13.55
C ALA A 383 -20.40 43.17 12.47
N ALA A 384 -20.67 41.87 12.32
CA ALA A 384 -19.99 41.00 11.37
C ALA A 384 -20.09 41.53 9.93
N ALA A 385 -18.94 41.82 9.33
CA ALA A 385 -18.81 42.06 7.89
C ALA A 385 -18.72 40.70 7.15
N PRO A 386 -19.29 40.58 5.93
CA PRO A 386 -19.22 39.36 5.16
C PRO A 386 -17.78 39.05 4.72
N ALA A 387 -17.44 37.76 4.66
CA ALA A 387 -16.13 37.28 4.25
C ALA A 387 -15.79 37.78 2.82
N GLN A 388 -14.75 38.61 2.71
CA GLN A 388 -14.20 39.00 1.41
C GLN A 388 -13.52 37.78 0.75
N PRO A 389 -13.68 37.56 -0.56
CA PRO A 389 -12.90 36.56 -1.26
C PRO A 389 -11.42 36.92 -1.18
N ALA A 390 -10.56 35.91 -0.97
CA ALA A 390 -9.13 36.12 -0.83
C ALA A 390 -8.56 36.83 -2.07
N ALA A 391 -8.14 38.09 -1.89
CA ALA A 391 -7.56 38.87 -2.97
C ALA A 391 -6.30 38.17 -3.48
N ALA A 392 -6.27 37.88 -4.79
CA ALA A 392 -5.11 37.26 -5.42
C ALA A 392 -3.87 38.10 -5.15
N LEU A 393 -2.85 37.49 -4.53
CA LEU A 393 -1.58 38.15 -4.26
C LEU A 393 -0.92 38.56 -5.58
N ASP A 394 -0.30 39.73 -5.60
CA ASP A 394 0.42 40.23 -6.77
C ASP A 394 1.51 39.22 -7.20
N PRO A 395 1.54 38.76 -8.47
CA PRO A 395 2.50 37.77 -8.95
C PRO A 395 3.96 38.21 -8.80
N VAL A 396 4.25 39.51 -8.77
CA VAL A 396 5.59 40.05 -8.50
C VAL A 396 6.00 39.74 -7.06
N THR A 397 5.08 39.92 -6.11
CA THR A 397 5.32 39.63 -4.68
C THR A 397 5.48 38.13 -4.43
N GLN A 398 4.70 37.29 -5.13
CA GLN A 398 4.86 35.84 -5.07
C GLN A 398 6.22 35.39 -5.61
N THR A 399 6.65 35.92 -6.76
CA THR A 399 7.95 35.60 -7.37
C THR A 399 9.11 35.94 -6.42
N ALA A 400 9.08 37.13 -5.80
CA ALA A 400 10.10 37.55 -4.82
C ALA A 400 10.15 36.63 -3.59
N ARG A 401 8.99 36.18 -3.07
CA ARG A 401 8.92 35.22 -1.96
C ARG A 401 9.49 33.85 -2.32
N LEU A 402 9.23 33.36 -3.53
CA LEU A 402 9.76 32.08 -4.00
C LEU A 402 11.27 32.15 -4.21
N GLN A 403 11.80 33.24 -4.73
CA GLN A 403 13.25 33.44 -4.84
C GLN A 403 13.92 33.43 -3.46
N ALA A 404 13.39 34.18 -2.48
CA ALA A 404 13.90 34.18 -1.12
C ALA A 404 13.86 32.78 -0.46
N PHE A 405 12.85 31.97 -0.76
CA PHE A 405 12.76 30.58 -0.30
C PHE A 405 13.79 29.65 -0.97
N VAL A 406 14.02 29.82 -2.27
CA VAL A 406 15.06 29.11 -3.05
C VAL A 406 16.45 29.42 -2.50
N ASP A 407 16.73 30.69 -2.24
CA ASP A 407 18.01 31.17 -1.69
C ASP A 407 18.22 30.69 -0.25
N HIS A 408 17.18 30.72 0.59
CA HIS A 408 17.24 30.27 1.99
C HIS A 408 17.58 28.77 2.12
N TRP A 409 17.03 27.92 1.25
CA TRP A 409 17.26 26.48 1.31
C TRP A 409 18.38 25.97 0.38
N GLY A 410 18.98 26.83 -0.44
CA GLY A 410 20.02 26.45 -1.40
C GLY A 410 19.52 25.44 -2.44
N LEU A 411 18.34 25.69 -3.01
CA LEU A 411 17.73 24.78 -3.97
C LEU A 411 18.46 24.81 -5.32
N ASP A 412 18.70 23.62 -5.88
CA ASP A 412 19.35 23.47 -7.19
C ASP A 412 18.34 23.68 -8.34
N ALA A 413 18.86 23.95 -9.55
CA ALA A 413 18.02 24.29 -10.71
C ALA A 413 16.89 23.28 -10.99
N GLY A 414 17.14 21.97 -10.80
CA GLY A 414 16.12 20.95 -10.97
C GLY A 414 15.05 20.93 -9.86
N SER A 415 15.36 21.43 -8.67
CA SER A 415 14.37 21.63 -7.59
C SER A 415 13.59 22.92 -7.78
N VAL A 416 14.22 23.98 -8.29
CA VAL A 416 13.56 25.23 -8.67
C VAL A 416 12.56 24.98 -9.80
N ALA A 417 12.96 24.27 -10.86
CA ALA A 417 12.06 23.90 -11.95
C ALA A 417 10.83 23.13 -11.45
N ALA A 418 11.04 22.11 -10.61
CA ALA A 418 9.95 21.32 -10.01
C ALA A 418 9.04 22.13 -9.07
N LEU A 419 9.50 23.27 -8.52
CA LEU A 419 8.68 24.20 -7.74
C LEU A 419 7.86 25.12 -8.65
N VAL A 420 8.45 25.63 -9.74
CA VAL A 420 7.79 26.50 -10.72
C VAL A 420 6.70 25.76 -11.50
N GLU A 421 6.85 24.47 -11.75
CA GLU A 421 5.82 23.60 -12.36
C GLU A 421 4.54 23.43 -11.51
N LEU A 422 4.56 23.78 -10.22
CA LEU A 422 3.40 23.66 -9.33
C LEU A 422 2.43 24.83 -9.50
N THR A 423 1.15 24.62 -9.20
CA THR A 423 0.16 25.72 -9.16
C THR A 423 0.49 26.72 -8.04
N PRO A 424 0.07 28.00 -8.14
CA PRO A 424 0.35 29.01 -7.13
C PRO A 424 0.01 28.60 -5.69
N GLU A 425 -1.10 27.90 -5.50
CA GLU A 425 -1.56 27.40 -4.19
C GLU A 425 -0.61 26.34 -3.63
N MET A 426 -0.13 25.44 -4.50
CA MET A 426 0.84 24.41 -4.15
C MET A 426 2.23 25.01 -3.87
N GLN A 427 2.64 26.03 -4.61
CA GLN A 427 3.88 26.78 -4.35
C GLN A 427 3.86 27.41 -2.96
N ILE A 428 2.76 28.11 -2.60
CA ILE A 428 2.56 28.70 -1.27
C ILE A 428 2.59 27.62 -0.19
N ARG A 429 1.89 26.49 -0.42
CA ARG A 429 1.88 25.36 0.52
C ARG A 429 3.29 24.77 0.74
N VAL A 430 4.04 24.55 -0.34
CA VAL A 430 5.41 24.04 -0.27
C VAL A 430 6.34 25.02 0.45
N ALA A 431 6.25 26.32 0.15
CA ALA A 431 7.05 27.36 0.80
C ALA A 431 6.74 27.49 2.31
N THR A 432 5.53 27.11 2.74
CA THR A 432 5.07 27.21 4.13
C THR A 432 5.37 25.94 4.95
N GLU A 433 5.10 24.76 4.38
CA GLU A 433 5.21 23.47 5.09
C GLU A 433 6.63 22.87 5.07
N PHE A 434 7.50 23.28 4.14
CA PHE A 434 8.84 22.71 4.00
C PHE A 434 9.84 23.28 5.02
N ALA A 435 9.91 22.64 6.19
CA ALA A 435 10.87 22.93 7.25
C ALA A 435 11.79 21.71 7.54
N PRO A 436 12.82 21.44 6.72
CA PRO A 436 13.79 20.37 6.97
C PRO A 436 14.61 20.65 8.25
N ARG A 437 15.12 19.58 8.87
CA ARG A 437 15.90 19.70 10.12
C ARG A 437 17.25 20.38 9.86
N PRO A 438 17.83 21.14 10.82
CA PRO A 438 19.09 21.89 10.65
C PRO A 438 20.35 21.09 10.29
N HIS A 439 20.26 19.76 10.27
CA HIS A 439 21.35 18.82 9.97
C HIS A 439 20.96 17.82 8.87
N THR A 440 19.98 18.16 8.03
CA THR A 440 19.52 17.30 6.94
C THR A 440 20.57 17.25 5.82
N GLN A 441 21.15 16.07 5.60
CA GLN A 441 21.99 15.85 4.41
C GLN A 441 21.10 15.72 3.16
N ASP A 442 21.44 16.46 2.10
CA ASP A 442 20.74 16.50 0.81
C ASP A 442 19.31 17.11 0.86
N ILE A 443 19.25 18.42 1.12
CA ILE A 443 18.01 19.23 1.13
C ILE A 443 17.24 19.07 -0.19
N ASN A 444 17.93 19.12 -1.34
CA ASN A 444 17.32 19.03 -2.67
C ASN A 444 16.60 17.68 -2.89
N ARG A 445 17.20 16.56 -2.48
CA ARG A 445 16.53 15.25 -2.54
C ARG A 445 15.33 15.17 -1.61
N LEU A 446 15.40 15.74 -0.40
CA LEU A 446 14.27 15.77 0.53
C LEU A 446 13.13 16.64 -0.04
N PHE A 447 13.46 17.81 -0.58
CA PHE A 447 12.53 18.76 -1.19
C PHE A 447 11.78 18.15 -2.38
N ARG A 448 12.47 17.49 -3.32
CA ARG A 448 11.83 16.73 -4.42
C ARG A 448 11.04 15.51 -3.95
N GLY A 449 11.34 14.99 -2.76
CA GLY A 449 10.49 14.01 -2.06
C GLY A 449 9.20 14.64 -1.55
N PHE A 450 9.31 15.81 -0.93
CA PHE A 450 8.21 16.58 -0.37
C PHE A 450 7.24 17.08 -1.46
N ILE A 451 7.74 17.67 -2.56
CA ILE A 451 6.91 18.08 -3.71
C ILE A 451 6.06 16.90 -4.21
N ARG A 452 6.65 15.71 -4.41
CA ARG A 452 5.89 14.53 -4.83
C ARG A 452 4.82 14.10 -3.81
N SER A 453 5.07 14.32 -2.53
CA SER A 453 4.06 14.09 -1.48
C SER A 453 2.94 15.13 -1.51
N VAL A 454 3.22 16.40 -1.82
CA VAL A 454 2.21 17.46 -1.94
C VAL A 454 1.34 17.25 -3.18
N VAL A 455 1.96 16.94 -4.33
CA VAL A 455 1.26 16.55 -5.57
C VAL A 455 0.39 15.33 -5.36
N GLY A 456 0.92 14.28 -4.73
CA GLY A 456 0.17 13.04 -4.46
C GLY A 456 -0.94 13.16 -3.42
N ARG A 457 -0.96 14.24 -2.62
CA ARG A 457 -1.97 14.52 -1.59
C ARG A 457 -3.04 15.51 -2.05
N GLN A 458 -3.12 15.87 -3.34
CA GLN A 458 -4.25 16.68 -3.81
C GLN A 458 -5.57 15.92 -3.57
N PRO A 459 -6.55 16.51 -2.85
CA PRO A 459 -7.88 15.94 -2.78
C PRO A 459 -8.46 15.94 -4.19
N ARG A 460 -8.89 14.77 -4.67
CA ARG A 460 -9.61 14.69 -5.93
C ARG A 460 -10.95 15.38 -5.76
N VAL A 461 -11.03 16.64 -6.17
CA VAL A 461 -12.27 17.35 -6.36
C VAL A 461 -13.02 16.64 -7.48
N TYR A 462 -13.93 15.76 -7.11
CA TYR A 462 -14.89 15.19 -8.05
C TYR A 462 -15.84 16.31 -8.45
N THR A 463 -15.58 16.93 -9.61
CA THR A 463 -16.56 17.76 -10.29
C THR A 463 -17.71 16.86 -10.71
N ILE A 464 -18.75 16.80 -9.87
CA ILE A 464 -20.05 16.26 -10.26
C ILE A 464 -20.60 17.22 -11.32
N VAL A 465 -20.36 16.89 -12.59
CA VAL A 465 -21.01 17.55 -13.72
C VAL A 465 -22.48 17.17 -13.64
N LYS A 466 -23.27 18.05 -13.03
CA LYS A 466 -24.72 17.96 -13.00
C LYS A 466 -25.19 18.14 -14.44
N GLN A 467 -25.51 17.02 -15.09
CA GLN A 467 -25.95 17.00 -16.48
C GLN A 467 -27.34 17.65 -16.55
N GLU A 468 -27.39 18.92 -16.92
CA GLU A 468 -28.65 19.64 -17.12
C GLU A 468 -29.36 19.05 -18.35
N ALA A 469 -30.52 18.47 -18.11
CA ALA A 469 -31.36 17.92 -19.18
C ALA A 469 -31.94 19.05 -20.02
N GLN A 470 -31.82 18.94 -21.35
CA GLN A 470 -32.51 19.82 -22.29
C GLN A 470 -34.03 19.58 -22.21
N PRO A 471 -34.86 20.64 -22.31
CA PRO A 471 -36.30 20.48 -22.47
C PRO A 471 -36.63 20.11 -23.94
N GLU A 472 -37.14 18.90 -24.14
CA GLU A 472 -37.80 18.52 -25.40
C GLU A 472 -39.22 19.12 -25.45
N GLU A 473 -39.55 19.82 -26.53
CA GLU A 473 -40.91 20.31 -26.78
C GLU A 473 -41.81 19.16 -27.27
N GLY A 474 -42.71 18.68 -26.41
CA GLY A 474 -43.63 17.58 -26.73
C GLY A 474 -45.09 17.93 -26.44
N GLN A 475 -45.91 18.09 -27.49
CA GLN A 475 -47.36 18.31 -27.39
C GLN A 475 -48.09 17.02 -26.97
N GLY A 476 -49.04 17.08 -26.03
CA GLY A 476 -49.79 15.86 -25.62
C GLY A 476 -50.92 16.05 -24.61
N THR A 477 -52.11 16.38 -25.11
CA THR A 477 -53.46 15.97 -24.64
C THR A 477 -53.75 15.69 -23.15
N ALA A 478 -54.66 16.51 -22.62
CA ALA A 478 -55.65 16.28 -21.54
C ALA A 478 -55.82 14.87 -20.93
N GLY A 479 -55.82 14.82 -19.59
CA GLY A 479 -56.30 13.72 -18.76
C GLY A 479 -56.75 14.23 -17.38
N THR A 480 -57.85 13.70 -16.84
CA THR A 480 -58.62 14.29 -15.72
C THR A 480 -58.52 13.45 -14.44
N TYR A 481 -58.80 14.08 -13.27
CA TYR A 481 -58.90 13.50 -11.91
C TYR A 481 -57.56 13.12 -11.24
N GLY A 482 -57.37 13.32 -9.92
CA GLY A 482 -58.26 13.99 -8.97
C GLY A 482 -57.69 14.06 -7.55
N VAL A 483 -58.09 15.12 -6.84
CA VAL A 483 -58.25 15.26 -5.37
C VAL A 483 -57.74 14.12 -4.49
N TYR A 484 -56.72 14.38 -3.67
CA TYR A 484 -56.81 14.33 -2.21
C TYR A 484 -55.81 15.33 -1.63
N GLY A 485 -56.24 16.12 -0.64
CA GLY A 485 -55.36 16.99 0.13
C GLY A 485 -55.53 16.70 1.61
N GLU A 486 -54.48 16.90 2.38
CA GLU A 486 -54.56 17.03 3.84
C GLU A 486 -53.50 18.04 4.29
N ALA A 487 -53.86 18.83 5.31
CA ALA A 487 -53.19 20.10 5.58
C ALA A 487 -52.98 20.31 7.08
N TYR A 488 -51.72 20.53 7.46
CA TYR A 488 -51.30 21.11 8.74
C TYR A 488 -50.03 21.93 8.45
N GLY A 489 -49.83 23.15 8.93
CA GLY A 489 -50.61 23.90 9.90
C GLY A 489 -49.67 24.82 10.69
N GLU A 490 -49.20 25.89 10.05
CA GLU A 490 -48.19 26.81 10.59
C GLU A 490 -48.81 27.91 11.47
N VAL A 491 -48.34 28.02 12.71
CA VAL A 491 -48.31 29.23 13.58
C VAL A 491 -47.51 28.88 14.85
N ALA A 492 -46.85 29.74 15.62
CA ALA A 492 -46.28 31.09 15.53
C ALA A 492 -46.14 31.60 16.98
N ALA A 493 -44.94 32.03 17.37
CA ALA A 493 -44.57 32.94 18.47
C ALA A 493 -45.42 33.07 19.76
N GLY A 494 -44.77 32.93 20.93
CA GLY A 494 -45.29 33.43 22.21
C GLY A 494 -44.34 33.23 23.41
N ALA A 495 -43.75 34.32 23.91
CA ALA A 495 -43.07 34.42 25.23
C ALA A 495 -43.86 35.45 26.09
N PRO A 496 -43.49 35.82 27.35
CA PRO A 496 -42.40 35.35 28.23
C PRO A 496 -42.82 35.11 29.72
N GLY A 497 -41.87 34.85 30.64
CA GLY A 497 -42.01 35.32 32.04
C GLY A 497 -41.39 34.48 33.19
N ALA A 498 -40.64 35.17 34.08
CA ALA A 498 -40.17 34.78 35.43
C ALA A 498 -39.22 33.56 35.57
N GLY A 499 -38.29 33.48 36.54
CA GLY A 499 -37.88 34.37 37.65
C GLY A 499 -37.11 33.57 38.74
N HIS A 500 -36.34 34.24 39.63
CA HIS A 500 -35.43 33.69 40.68
C HIS A 500 -34.04 33.21 40.18
N ALA A 501 -32.84 33.56 40.71
CA ALA A 501 -32.32 34.16 41.97
C ALA A 501 -32.52 33.29 43.23
N ALA A 502 -31.51 32.89 44.03
CA ALA A 502 -30.03 33.00 44.00
C ALA A 502 -29.43 31.65 44.55
N ASP A 503 -28.16 31.41 44.90
CA ASP A 503 -26.90 32.15 45.13
C ASP A 503 -25.70 31.21 44.77
N GLY A 504 -24.39 31.40 44.98
CA GLY A 504 -23.59 32.40 45.70
C GLY A 504 -22.74 31.82 46.85
N PHE A 505 -21.55 31.23 46.60
CA PHE A 505 -20.36 31.32 47.51
C PHE A 505 -19.03 30.72 46.98
N LEU A 506 -17.96 31.49 47.21
CA LEU A 506 -16.52 31.18 47.39
C LEU A 506 -15.67 30.34 46.40
N ALA A 507 -14.39 30.72 46.37
CA ALA A 507 -13.29 30.16 45.60
C ALA A 507 -12.42 29.20 46.42
N GLU A 508 -11.59 28.39 45.76
CA GLU A 508 -10.20 28.15 46.20
C GLU A 508 -9.29 27.68 45.05
N ASP A 509 -7.99 27.93 45.18
CA ASP A 509 -6.94 27.53 44.22
C ASP A 509 -6.63 26.02 44.30
N GLY A 510 -6.22 25.41 43.19
CA GLY A 510 -5.77 24.02 43.21
C GLY A 510 -5.26 23.48 41.87
N ALA A 511 -3.94 23.44 41.68
CA ALA A 511 -3.33 22.82 40.52
C ALA A 511 -3.33 21.28 40.62
N PHE A 512 -3.80 20.59 39.59
CA PHE A 512 -3.51 19.16 39.39
C PHE A 512 -3.58 18.74 37.91
N ASN A 513 -2.46 18.80 37.21
CA ASN A 513 -2.25 18.10 35.94
C ASN A 513 -1.48 16.81 36.23
N ASP A 514 -2.18 15.67 36.35
CA ASP A 514 -1.70 14.33 35.98
C ASP A 514 -2.74 13.27 36.34
N VAL A 515 -3.59 12.90 35.36
CA VAL A 515 -4.43 11.69 35.41
C VAL A 515 -4.40 11.02 34.03
N PRO A 516 -3.81 9.83 33.87
CA PRO A 516 -3.92 9.07 32.64
C PRO A 516 -5.36 8.54 32.47
N PRO A 517 -5.89 8.43 31.24
CA PRO A 517 -7.25 7.96 31.03
C PRO A 517 -7.39 6.49 31.45
N THR A 518 -8.17 6.26 32.51
CA THR A 518 -8.58 4.92 32.94
C THR A 518 -9.37 4.26 31.81
N VAL A 519 -8.79 3.27 31.16
CA VAL A 519 -9.44 2.53 30.09
C VAL A 519 -10.58 1.71 30.69
N LEU A 520 -11.83 2.08 30.40
CA LEU A 520 -13.03 1.28 30.67
C LEU A 520 -12.98 0.00 29.82
N ALA A 521 -12.29 -1.00 30.34
CA ALA A 521 -12.13 -2.31 29.73
C ALA A 521 -13.15 -3.32 30.28
N ASP A 522 -14.43 -3.05 30.05
CA ASP A 522 -15.46 -4.11 30.07
C ASP A 522 -16.64 -3.74 29.15
N SER A 523 -16.53 -4.17 27.89
CA SER A 523 -17.64 -4.18 26.93
C SER A 523 -17.90 -5.63 26.53
N PRO A 524 -19.13 -6.15 26.68
CA PRO A 524 -19.40 -7.57 26.48
C PRO A 524 -19.18 -7.97 25.01
N LYS A 525 -18.49 -9.10 24.84
CA LYS A 525 -18.08 -9.68 23.56
C LYS A 525 -19.27 -10.20 22.75
N ARG A 526 -20.05 -9.29 22.14
CA ARG A 526 -21.13 -9.62 21.19
C ARG A 526 -20.53 -10.32 19.97
N ALA A 527 -21.03 -11.51 19.65
CA ALA A 527 -20.71 -12.18 18.40
C ALA A 527 -21.30 -11.38 17.24
N SER A 528 -20.44 -10.86 16.36
CA SER A 528 -20.80 -9.93 15.29
C SER A 528 -21.05 -10.66 13.97
N ASP A 529 -22.15 -11.41 13.89
CA ASP A 529 -22.66 -11.87 12.60
C ASP A 529 -23.59 -10.79 12.02
N GLY A 530 -23.15 -10.16 10.93
CA GLY A 530 -24.06 -9.51 9.98
C GLY A 530 -24.25 -7.98 10.00
N ASN A 531 -23.53 -7.19 10.82
CA ASN A 531 -23.61 -5.72 10.73
C ASN A 531 -22.34 -5.09 10.16
N ASP A 532 -22.22 -5.04 8.82
CA ASP A 532 -21.20 -4.29 8.06
C ASP A 532 -21.39 -2.75 8.12
N GLN A 533 -22.05 -2.26 9.17
CA GLN A 533 -22.28 -0.83 9.38
C GLN A 533 -20.92 -0.14 9.66
N PRO A 534 -20.55 0.88 8.86
CA PRO A 534 -19.28 1.56 9.02
C PRO A 534 -19.17 2.19 10.40
N PRO A 535 -17.95 2.26 10.98
CA PRO A 535 -17.70 3.06 12.15
C PRO A 535 -18.17 4.49 11.98
N MET A 536 -18.77 5.02 13.05
CA MET A 536 -19.02 6.46 13.11
C MET A 536 -17.67 7.17 13.20
N ARG A 537 -17.58 8.35 12.57
CA ARG A 537 -16.32 9.10 12.52
C ARG A 537 -15.71 9.36 13.89
N GLU A 538 -16.56 9.66 14.87
CA GLU A 538 -16.17 9.85 16.27
C GLU A 538 -15.51 8.60 16.90
N GLU A 539 -15.91 7.38 16.51
CA GLU A 539 -15.25 6.14 16.96
C GLU A 539 -13.84 6.00 16.39
N LEU A 540 -13.63 6.43 15.14
CA LEU A 540 -12.31 6.47 14.51
C LEU A 540 -11.43 7.55 15.16
N ASP A 541 -11.95 8.76 15.37
CA ASP A 541 -11.25 9.87 16.03
C ASP A 541 -10.80 9.47 17.45
N ASN A 542 -11.70 8.87 18.23
CA ASN A 542 -11.40 8.42 19.59
C ASN A 542 -10.35 7.31 19.61
N PHE A 543 -10.37 6.37 18.65
CA PHE A 543 -9.34 5.35 18.52
C PHE A 543 -7.97 5.94 18.13
N ILE A 544 -7.93 6.85 17.15
CA ILE A 544 -6.71 7.50 16.68
C ILE A 544 -6.08 8.32 17.82
N ARG A 545 -6.90 9.10 18.54
CA ARG A 545 -6.48 9.87 19.73
C ARG A 545 -5.99 8.96 20.85
N GLY A 546 -6.72 7.88 21.15
CA GLY A 546 -6.40 6.94 22.23
C GLY A 546 -5.06 6.20 22.05
N TRP A 547 -4.64 5.96 20.81
CA TRP A 547 -3.33 5.34 20.52
C TRP A 547 -2.22 6.34 20.19
N GLY A 548 -2.46 7.65 20.27
CA GLY A 548 -1.50 8.68 19.88
C GLY A 548 -1.12 8.63 18.40
N LEU A 549 -2.03 8.15 17.54
CA LEU A 549 -1.84 8.09 16.10
C LEU A 549 -2.08 9.46 15.48
N SER A 550 -1.34 9.76 14.41
CA SER A 550 -1.48 11.00 13.65
C SER A 550 -2.74 11.01 12.78
N GLU A 551 -3.26 12.20 12.45
CA GLU A 551 -4.38 12.41 11.51
C GLU A 551 -4.21 11.68 10.15
N GLU A 552 -2.99 11.54 9.65
CA GLU A 552 -2.71 10.73 8.45
C GLU A 552 -3.16 9.26 8.59
N CYS A 553 -3.14 8.70 9.80
CA CYS A 553 -3.66 7.37 10.10
C CYS A 553 -5.19 7.34 10.08
N LEU A 554 -5.87 8.43 10.49
CA LEU A 554 -7.32 8.59 10.36
C LEU A 554 -7.74 8.60 8.89
N ILE A 555 -7.16 9.50 8.09
CA ILE A 555 -7.47 9.65 6.65
C ILE A 555 -7.24 8.33 5.91
N THR A 556 -6.18 7.59 6.24
CA THR A 556 -5.93 6.29 5.61
C THR A 556 -6.94 5.24 6.07
N LEU A 557 -7.35 5.23 7.34
CA LEU A 557 -8.35 4.31 7.88
C LEU A 557 -9.75 4.58 7.31
N GLU A 558 -10.16 5.85 7.22
CA GLU A 558 -11.41 6.28 6.57
C GLU A 558 -11.50 5.82 5.09
N GLY A 559 -10.36 5.66 4.41
CA GLY A 559 -10.28 5.14 3.04
C GLY A 559 -10.31 3.62 2.88
N GLU A 560 -10.19 2.84 3.97
CA GLU A 560 -10.30 1.38 3.95
C GLU A 560 -11.78 0.92 4.01
N SER A 561 -12.08 -0.35 3.71
CA SER A 561 -13.47 -0.85 3.75
C SER A 561 -14.05 -0.91 5.18
N PRO A 562 -15.37 -0.78 5.38
CA PRO A 562 -16.02 -0.83 6.69
C PRO A 562 -15.60 -2.04 7.55
N SER A 563 -15.55 -3.23 6.94
CA SER A 563 -15.14 -4.47 7.62
C SER A 563 -13.65 -4.49 7.99
N VAL A 564 -12.78 -3.77 7.26
CA VAL A 564 -11.37 -3.54 7.64
C VAL A 564 -11.29 -2.52 8.78
N GLN A 565 -12.02 -1.42 8.69
CA GLN A 565 -12.06 -0.39 9.75
C GLN A 565 -12.50 -0.99 11.09
N ARG A 566 -13.58 -1.78 11.12
CA ARG A 566 -14.02 -2.51 12.33
C ARG A 566 -12.95 -3.47 12.86
N ARG A 567 -12.33 -4.29 12.00
CA ARG A 567 -11.24 -5.19 12.41
C ARG A 567 -10.03 -4.43 12.98
N VAL A 568 -9.71 -3.24 12.48
CA VAL A 568 -8.67 -2.38 13.06
C VAL A 568 -9.07 -1.91 14.46
N LEU A 569 -10.28 -1.37 14.63
CA LEU A 569 -10.81 -0.92 15.92
C LEU A 569 -10.83 -2.04 16.97
N ASP A 570 -11.21 -3.26 16.58
CA ASP A 570 -11.35 -4.41 17.48
C ASP A 570 -10.01 -5.08 17.82
N GLN A 571 -9.15 -5.28 16.82
CA GLN A 571 -7.99 -6.18 16.93
C GLN A 571 -6.66 -5.44 17.10
N PHE A 572 -6.57 -4.14 16.79
CA PHE A 572 -5.33 -3.40 16.99
C PHE A 572 -5.10 -3.09 18.47
N ARG A 573 -4.30 -3.93 19.12
CA ARG A 573 -3.91 -3.81 20.53
C ARG A 573 -2.37 -3.90 20.64
N PRO A 574 -1.63 -2.82 20.33
CA PRO A 574 -0.18 -2.79 20.49
C PRO A 574 0.20 -3.04 21.96
N LYS A 575 1.35 -3.68 22.19
CA LYS A 575 1.84 -3.88 23.57
C LYS A 575 2.22 -2.54 24.21
N PRO A 576 1.99 -2.34 25.52
CA PRO A 576 2.51 -1.15 26.22
C PRO A 576 4.03 -1.06 26.03
N GLY A 577 4.54 0.15 25.82
CA GLY A 577 5.96 0.40 25.49
C GLY A 577 6.36 0.14 24.03
N THR A 578 5.41 -0.09 23.12
CA THR A 578 5.72 -0.20 21.68
C THR A 578 6.24 1.14 21.14
N ARG A 579 7.54 1.18 20.81
CA ARG A 579 8.25 2.43 20.39
C ARG A 579 7.72 3.09 19.13
N ASP A 580 7.08 2.33 18.23
CA ASP A 580 6.54 2.85 16.96
C ASP A 580 5.16 2.23 16.68
N VAL A 581 4.14 2.77 17.35
CA VAL A 581 2.74 2.38 17.18
C VAL A 581 2.25 2.69 15.76
N ARG A 582 2.75 3.77 15.14
CA ARG A 582 2.37 4.20 13.78
C ARG A 582 2.82 3.19 12.71
N SER A 583 4.07 2.74 12.73
CA SER A 583 4.54 1.71 11.80
C SER A 583 3.84 0.36 12.02
N LEU A 584 3.54 0.01 13.28
CA LEU A 584 2.77 -1.20 13.58
C LEU A 584 1.34 -1.11 13.03
N PHE A 585 0.68 0.04 13.18
CA PHE A 585 -0.64 0.33 12.63
C PHE A 585 -0.69 0.15 11.12
N PHE A 586 0.21 0.82 10.37
CA PHE A 586 0.27 0.66 8.91
C PHE A 586 0.70 -0.73 8.45
N GLY A 587 1.42 -1.49 9.29
CA GLY A 587 1.71 -2.91 9.04
C GLY A 587 0.46 -3.79 9.21
N PHE A 588 -0.30 -3.56 10.28
CA PHE A 588 -1.52 -4.29 10.60
C PHE A 588 -2.64 -4.04 9.59
N MET A 589 -2.91 -2.78 9.28
CA MET A 589 -3.92 -2.36 8.31
C MET A 589 -3.65 -2.96 6.91
N ARG A 590 -2.40 -2.90 6.43
CA ARG A 590 -2.01 -3.58 5.16
C ARG A 590 -2.18 -5.09 5.21
N SER A 591 -1.97 -5.74 6.36
CA SER A 591 -2.23 -7.17 6.53
C SER A 591 -3.72 -7.52 6.45
N LEU A 592 -4.61 -6.62 6.88
CA LEU A 592 -6.06 -6.79 6.75
C LEU A 592 -6.53 -6.51 5.32
N ALA A 593 -6.11 -5.39 4.72
CA ALA A 593 -6.46 -5.00 3.35
C ALA A 593 -5.98 -6.01 2.29
N SER A 594 -4.82 -6.65 2.50
CA SER A 594 -4.29 -7.70 1.61
C SER A 594 -5.03 -9.05 1.73
N GLY A 595 -6.17 -9.12 2.41
CA GLY A 595 -6.92 -10.36 2.60
C GLY A 595 -6.18 -11.40 3.46
N GLY A 596 -5.33 -10.94 4.39
CA GLY A 596 -4.41 -11.77 5.20
C GLY A 596 -5.07 -12.63 6.27
N GLY A 597 -6.20 -13.27 5.95
CA GLY A 597 -6.81 -14.31 6.76
C GLY A 597 -5.91 -15.54 6.82
N LYS A 598 -5.00 -15.58 7.81
CA LYS A 598 -4.44 -16.85 8.29
C LYS A 598 -5.64 -17.73 8.67
N ARG A 599 -5.87 -18.80 7.89
CA ARG A 599 -6.99 -19.73 8.12
C ARG A 599 -7.00 -20.12 9.60
N PRO A 600 -8.17 -20.07 10.28
CA PRO A 600 -8.24 -20.49 11.67
C PRO A 600 -7.74 -21.94 11.76
N ARG A 601 -6.75 -22.16 12.62
CA ARG A 601 -6.26 -23.49 12.92
C ARG A 601 -7.34 -24.14 13.77
N VAL A 602 -8.08 -25.08 13.19
CA VAL A 602 -9.02 -25.92 13.95
C VAL A 602 -8.23 -26.57 15.08
N LEU A 603 -8.73 -26.41 16.30
CA LEU A 603 -8.14 -26.95 17.53
C LEU A 603 -8.38 -28.47 17.63
#